data_AF-A0A975F0I1-F1
#
_entry.id   AF-A0A975F0I1-F1
#
_cell.length_a   1.000
_cell.length_b   1.000
_cell.length_c   1.000
_cell.angle_alpha   90.00
_cell.angle_beta   90.00
_cell.angle_gamma   90.00
#
_symmetry.space_group_name_H-M   'P 1'
#
loop_
_entity.id
_entity.type
_entity.pdbx_description
1 polymer ?
#
loop_
_entity_poly.entity_id
_entity_poly.type
_entity_poly.pdbx_seq_one_letter_code
_entity_poly.pdbx_strand_id
1 'polypeptide(L)'
;MEEIIYGYGGKKYTVEKLKDLCPSSSEIEVQNKIERETHRLKIYHSERYNSQVENLPGEIWVRLSQKGWERIFVSNQARIKYLKDDGNFEFLNQDEDPSISDFGYLVIDPEKKYPELHKLISKGYPRYPRVYKLVAMAFLGKDEYEGDGSVIHHIDNNGYDNRPENLIWLTKKEHNQI
;
A
#
# COMPACT_ATOMS: atom_id res chain seq x y z
N MET A 1 -3.34 20.08 23.47
CA MET A 1 -3.60 20.20 22.03
C MET A 1 -3.68 18.79 21.48
N GLU A 2 -4.75 18.47 20.75
CA GLU A 2 -4.77 17.22 19.99
C GLU A 2 -3.70 17.28 18.89
N GLU A 3 -2.94 16.20 18.75
CA GLU A 3 -1.90 16.09 17.74
C GLU A 3 -2.55 15.96 16.36
N ILE A 4 -2.14 16.82 15.42
CA ILE A 4 -2.68 16.85 14.07
C ILE A 4 -1.83 15.93 13.20
N ILE A 5 -2.47 14.90 12.66
CA ILE A 5 -1.87 13.95 11.71
C ILE A 5 -2.30 14.36 10.30
N TYR A 6 -1.36 14.41 9.37
CA TYR A 6 -1.61 14.79 7.99
C TYR A 6 -1.68 13.54 7.10
N GLY A 7 -2.81 13.34 6.44
CA GLY A 7 -2.98 12.34 5.39
C GLY A 7 -2.80 12.93 3.99
N TYR A 8 -3.15 12.13 2.99
CA TYR A 8 -3.08 12.53 1.57
C TYR A 8 -3.83 13.84 1.28
N GLY A 9 -3.27 14.66 0.38
CA GLY A 9 -3.85 15.95 -0.01
C GLY A 9 -3.89 17.00 1.09
N GLY A 10 -3.15 16.80 2.20
CA GLY A 10 -3.16 17.72 3.35
C GLY A 10 -4.38 17.58 4.25
N LYS A 11 -5.15 16.49 4.10
CA LYS A 11 -6.29 16.20 4.98
C LYS A 11 -5.80 16.00 6.41
N LYS A 12 -6.46 16.66 7.36
CA LYS A 12 -6.10 16.63 8.78
C LYS A 12 -6.92 15.60 9.53
N TYR A 13 -6.25 14.88 10.42
CA TYR A 13 -6.83 13.89 11.30
C TYR A 13 -6.36 14.13 12.74
N THR A 14 -7.12 13.59 13.67
CA THR A 14 -6.71 13.38 15.06
C THR A 14 -6.84 11.90 15.35
N VAL A 15 -6.16 11.40 16.39
CA VAL A 15 -6.28 9.99 16.79
C VAL A 15 -7.74 9.61 17.05
N GLU A 16 -8.51 10.48 17.69
CA GLU A 16 -9.93 10.24 17.95
C GLU A 16 -10.74 10.15 16.65
N LYS A 17 -10.47 11.04 15.69
CA LYS A 17 -11.13 10.97 14.39
C LYS A 17 -10.79 9.70 13.62
N LEU A 18 -9.57 9.17 13.79
CA LEU A 18 -9.15 7.92 13.16
C LEU A 18 -9.84 6.72 13.81
N LYS A 19 -10.00 6.68 15.14
CA LYS A 19 -10.79 5.65 15.82
C LYS A 19 -12.24 5.60 15.34
N ASP A 20 -12.85 6.76 15.08
CA ASP A 20 -14.22 6.83 14.55
C ASP A 20 -14.35 6.31 13.11
N LEU A 21 -13.26 6.34 12.35
CA LEU A 21 -13.22 5.92 10.94
C LEU A 21 -12.76 4.47 10.79
N CYS A 22 -11.89 4.01 11.69
CA CYS A 22 -11.41 2.65 11.75
C CYS A 22 -12.53 1.76 12.31
N PRO A 23 -12.88 0.66 11.64
CA PRO A 23 -13.86 -0.29 12.17
C PRO A 23 -13.38 -0.86 13.52
N SER A 24 -14.31 -1.06 14.44
CA SER A 24 -14.05 -1.73 15.71
C SER A 24 -13.56 -3.17 15.51
N SER A 25 -12.89 -3.77 16.49
CA SER A 25 -12.41 -5.16 16.38
C SER A 25 -13.52 -6.16 16.03
N SER A 26 -14.75 -5.96 16.53
CA SER A 26 -15.90 -6.79 16.16
C SER A 26 -16.35 -6.58 14.72
N GLU A 27 -16.29 -5.35 14.21
CA GLU A 27 -16.59 -5.05 12.81
C GLU A 27 -15.52 -5.64 11.90
N ILE A 28 -14.25 -5.59 12.32
CA ILE A 28 -13.11 -6.23 11.64
C ILE A 28 -13.30 -7.75 11.60
N GLU A 29 -13.72 -8.41 12.69
CA GLU A 29 -13.98 -9.86 12.67
C GLU A 29 -15.10 -10.22 11.70
N VAL A 30 -16.17 -9.42 11.65
CA VAL A 30 -17.28 -9.61 10.71
C VAL A 30 -16.82 -9.35 9.27
N GLN A 31 -16.07 -8.28 9.04
CA GLN A 31 -15.44 -7.96 7.75
C GLN A 31 -14.54 -9.11 7.32
N ASN A 32 -13.60 -9.57 8.14
CA ASN A 32 -12.74 -10.71 7.86
C ASN A 32 -13.53 -12.00 7.54
N LYS A 33 -14.68 -12.21 8.19
CA LYS A 33 -15.55 -13.36 7.89
C LYS A 33 -16.27 -13.21 6.55
N ILE A 34 -16.72 -12.00 6.19
CA ILE A 34 -17.27 -11.68 4.86
C ILE A 34 -16.16 -11.73 3.80
N GLU A 35 -14.96 -11.28 4.14
CA GLU A 35 -13.75 -11.33 3.35
C GLU A 35 -13.21 -12.76 3.27
N ARG A 36 -13.66 -13.73 4.04
CA ARG A 36 -13.42 -15.15 3.67
C ARG A 36 -14.25 -15.56 2.44
N GLU A 37 -15.27 -14.80 2.07
CA GLU A 37 -15.89 -14.79 0.72
C GLU A 37 -15.18 -13.80 -0.24
N THR A 38 -13.90 -13.50 0.00
CA THR A 38 -12.98 -12.53 -0.64
C THR A 38 -12.97 -12.51 -2.16
N HIS A 39 -13.57 -13.48 -2.83
CA HIS A 39 -13.53 -13.59 -4.28
C HIS A 39 -13.96 -12.28 -4.96
N ARG A 40 -14.99 -11.59 -4.46
CA ARG A 40 -15.46 -10.35 -5.08
C ARG A 40 -14.48 -9.17 -4.95
N LEU A 41 -13.87 -8.98 -3.77
CA LEU A 41 -12.88 -7.93 -3.56
C LEU A 41 -11.59 -8.25 -4.31
N LYS A 42 -11.13 -9.51 -4.25
CA LYS A 42 -9.99 -9.98 -5.04
C LYS A 42 -10.21 -9.80 -6.53
N ILE A 43 -11.41 -10.13 -7.05
CA ILE A 43 -11.76 -9.88 -8.45
C ILE A 43 -11.71 -8.39 -8.74
N TYR A 44 -12.44 -7.56 -7.99
CA TYR A 44 -12.49 -6.12 -8.24
C TYR A 44 -11.11 -5.47 -8.20
N HIS A 45 -10.29 -5.81 -7.20
CA HIS A 45 -8.95 -5.30 -7.07
C HIS A 45 -7.99 -5.91 -8.08
N SER A 46 -8.16 -7.16 -8.50
CA SER A 46 -7.41 -7.73 -9.62
C SER A 46 -7.76 -6.99 -10.93
N GLU A 47 -9.04 -6.79 -11.21
CA GLU A 47 -9.52 -6.04 -12.38
C GLU A 47 -9.00 -4.60 -12.39
N ARG A 48 -8.85 -3.97 -11.22
CA ARG A 48 -8.28 -2.63 -11.07
C ARG A 48 -6.76 -2.64 -11.14
N TYR A 49 -6.10 -3.30 -10.20
CA TYR A 49 -4.65 -3.27 -10.00
C TYR A 49 -3.87 -3.96 -11.10
N ASN A 50 -4.41 -5.07 -11.62
CA ASN A 50 -3.81 -5.84 -12.71
C ASN A 50 -4.42 -5.47 -14.07
N SER A 51 -5.22 -4.40 -14.13
CA SER A 51 -5.70 -3.83 -15.38
C SER A 51 -4.54 -3.43 -16.26
N GLN A 52 -4.52 -3.95 -17.50
CA GLN A 52 -3.53 -3.58 -18.51
C GLN A 52 -3.93 -2.30 -19.28
N VAL A 53 -5.05 -1.67 -18.91
CA VAL A 53 -5.45 -0.38 -19.48
C VAL A 53 -4.41 0.68 -19.13
N GLU A 54 -3.95 1.42 -20.14
CA GLU A 54 -2.80 2.32 -19.98
C GLU A 54 -3.00 3.37 -18.87
N ASN A 55 -4.18 4.01 -18.83
CA ASN A 55 -4.57 4.97 -17.79
C ASN A 55 -6.04 4.79 -17.39
N LEU A 56 -6.30 4.81 -16.09
CA LEU A 56 -7.66 4.91 -15.55
C LEU A 56 -8.10 6.38 -15.44
N PRO A 57 -9.41 6.67 -15.43
CA PRO A 57 -9.90 8.04 -15.21
C PRO A 57 -9.34 8.66 -13.91
N GLY A 58 -8.79 9.88 -14.02
CA GLY A 58 -8.23 10.61 -12.88
C GLY A 58 -6.94 10.01 -12.31
N GLU A 59 -6.30 9.10 -13.02
CA GLU A 59 -5.07 8.46 -12.58
C GLU A 59 -3.85 9.37 -12.77
N ILE A 60 -3.04 9.46 -11.72
CA ILE A 60 -1.82 10.24 -11.66
C ILE A 60 -0.69 9.28 -11.31
N TRP A 61 0.36 9.27 -12.13
CA TRP A 61 1.55 8.44 -11.92
C TRP A 61 2.69 9.26 -11.32
N VAL A 62 3.33 8.72 -10.29
CA VAL A 62 4.49 9.30 -9.62
C VAL A 62 5.65 8.32 -9.70
N ARG A 63 6.82 8.79 -10.12
CA ARG A 63 8.07 8.03 -10.06
C ARG A 63 8.60 8.04 -8.63
N LEU A 64 8.95 6.89 -8.08
CA LEU A 64 9.62 6.85 -6.78
C LEU A 64 11.03 7.44 -6.89
N SER A 65 11.37 8.28 -5.92
CA SER A 65 12.67 8.96 -5.83
C SER A 65 13.62 8.33 -4.82
N GLN A 66 13.12 7.40 -4.01
CA GLN A 66 13.90 6.69 -3.01
C GLN A 66 14.95 5.78 -3.69
N LYS A 67 16.14 5.69 -3.09
CA LYS A 67 17.27 4.97 -3.66
C LYS A 67 16.94 3.51 -3.95
N GLY A 68 17.17 3.07 -5.18
CA GLY A 68 16.88 1.71 -5.67
C GLY A 68 15.46 1.53 -6.23
N TRP A 69 14.54 2.45 -5.93
CA TRP A 69 13.15 2.40 -6.40
C TRP A 69 12.91 3.21 -7.67
N GLU A 70 13.95 3.76 -8.30
CA GLU A 70 13.84 4.75 -9.38
C GLU A 70 13.23 4.18 -10.67
N ARG A 71 13.04 2.86 -10.75
CA ARG A 71 12.34 2.17 -11.85
C ARG A 71 10.86 1.97 -11.57
N ILE A 72 10.39 2.24 -10.35
CA ILE A 72 9.01 2.05 -9.94
C ILE A 72 8.22 3.34 -10.12
N PHE A 73 7.07 3.19 -10.76
CA PHE A 73 6.07 4.23 -10.93
C PHE A 73 4.79 3.76 -10.25
N VAL A 74 4.24 4.60 -9.40
CA VAL A 74 3.06 4.29 -8.58
C VAL A 74 1.96 5.28 -8.91
N SER A 75 0.74 4.77 -9.12
CA SER A 75 -0.42 5.62 -9.35
C SER A 75 -1.20 5.90 -8.07
N ASN A 76 -1.97 7.00 -8.06
CA ASN A 76 -2.95 7.27 -7.00
C ASN A 76 -4.09 6.22 -6.97
N GLN A 77 -4.20 5.38 -8.00
CA GLN A 77 -5.11 4.23 -8.03
C GLN A 77 -4.45 2.95 -7.50
N ALA A 78 -3.28 3.08 -6.85
CA ALA A 78 -2.45 2.01 -6.31
C ALA A 78 -1.94 0.98 -7.33
N ARG A 79 -2.03 1.26 -8.63
CA ARG A 79 -1.37 0.47 -9.69
C ARG A 79 0.11 0.80 -9.77
N ILE A 80 0.93 -0.19 -10.15
CA ILE A 80 2.38 -0.07 -10.16
C ILE A 80 2.93 -0.49 -11.53
N LYS A 81 3.85 0.31 -12.07
CA LYS A 81 4.61 0.00 -13.29
C LYS A 81 6.11 -0.03 -12.99
N TYR A 82 6.82 -0.86 -13.73
CA TYR A 82 8.28 -0.95 -13.74
C TYR A 82 8.83 -0.41 -15.07
N LEU A 83 9.86 0.44 -15.01
CA LEU A 83 10.61 0.92 -16.16
C LEU A 83 11.74 -0.06 -16.48
N LYS A 84 11.55 -0.82 -17.57
CA LYS A 84 12.53 -1.78 -18.08
C LYS A 84 13.72 -1.08 -18.74
N ASP A 85 14.79 -1.83 -18.96
CA ASP A 85 16.01 -1.35 -19.61
C ASP A 85 15.82 -0.90 -21.06
N ASP A 86 14.82 -1.46 -21.74
CA ASP A 86 14.43 -1.08 -23.11
C ASP A 86 13.66 0.26 -23.16
N GLY A 87 13.42 0.89 -22.00
CA GLY A 87 12.66 2.14 -21.86
C GLY A 87 11.15 1.96 -21.84
N ASN A 88 10.63 0.74 -21.97
CA ASN A 88 9.19 0.47 -21.91
C ASN A 88 8.72 0.23 -20.47
N PHE A 89 7.45 0.57 -20.23
CA PHE A 89 6.78 0.26 -18.97
C PHE A 89 6.15 -1.12 -18.99
N GLU A 90 6.24 -1.81 -17.86
CA GLU A 90 5.51 -3.05 -17.58
C GLU A 90 4.62 -2.84 -16.35
N PHE A 91 3.34 -3.18 -16.43
CA PHE A 91 2.50 -3.25 -15.24
C PHE A 91 2.93 -4.42 -14.37
N LEU A 92 3.21 -4.15 -13.10
CA LEU A 92 3.53 -5.19 -12.15
C LEU A 92 2.23 -5.74 -11.57
N ASN A 93 2.01 -7.04 -11.79
CA ASN A 93 0.89 -7.73 -11.18
C ASN A 93 1.02 -7.70 -9.64
N GLN A 94 -0.11 -7.48 -9.00
CA GLN A 94 -0.29 -7.47 -7.57
C GLN A 94 -1.07 -8.70 -7.14
N ASP A 95 -0.55 -9.36 -6.11
CA ASP A 95 -1.16 -10.53 -5.51
C ASP A 95 -0.97 -10.50 -3.98
N GLU A 96 -1.60 -11.42 -3.27
CA GLU A 96 -1.38 -11.62 -1.84
C GLU A 96 0.08 -11.98 -1.55
N ASP A 97 0.60 -11.48 -0.44
CA ASP A 97 1.90 -11.89 0.08
C ASP A 97 1.88 -13.40 0.39
N PRO A 98 2.59 -14.23 -0.39
CA PRO A 98 2.52 -15.69 -0.23
C PRO A 98 3.24 -16.17 1.04
N SER A 99 3.92 -15.28 1.76
CA SER A 99 4.66 -15.62 2.99
C SER A 99 3.83 -15.50 4.27
N ILE A 100 2.59 -15.03 4.18
CA ILE A 100 1.71 -14.87 5.34
C ILE A 100 0.36 -15.54 5.10
N SER A 101 -0.31 -15.94 6.19
CA SER A 101 -1.66 -16.53 6.14
C SER A 101 -2.77 -15.48 6.14
N ASP A 102 -2.43 -14.23 6.39
CA ASP A 102 -3.38 -13.12 6.47
C ASP A 102 -3.71 -12.59 5.08
N PHE A 103 -4.86 -11.94 4.97
CA PHE A 103 -5.38 -11.40 3.72
C PHE A 103 -5.16 -9.90 3.63
N GLY A 104 -5.18 -9.35 2.41
CA GLY A 104 -5.11 -7.91 2.16
C GLY A 104 -3.68 -7.35 2.22
N TYR A 105 -2.66 -8.20 2.21
CA TYR A 105 -1.28 -7.74 2.12
C TYR A 105 -0.81 -7.89 0.67
N LEU A 106 -1.23 -6.96 -0.17
CA LEU A 106 -0.86 -7.00 -1.58
C LEU A 106 0.62 -6.67 -1.78
N VAL A 107 1.25 -7.43 -2.66
CA VAL A 107 2.66 -7.32 -3.02
C VAL A 107 2.83 -7.26 -4.53
N ILE A 108 3.93 -6.65 -4.97
CA ILE A 108 4.37 -6.72 -6.37
C ILE A 108 5.39 -7.84 -6.56
N ASP A 109 5.51 -8.28 -7.81
CA ASP A 109 6.50 -9.26 -8.25
C ASP A 109 6.53 -10.54 -7.38
N PRO A 110 5.39 -11.20 -7.14
CA PRO A 110 5.34 -12.43 -6.35
C PRO A 110 6.18 -13.57 -6.96
N GLU A 111 6.42 -13.52 -8.27
CA GLU A 111 7.25 -14.48 -9.00
C GLU A 111 8.76 -14.15 -8.94
N LYS A 112 9.14 -13.00 -8.37
CA LYS A 112 10.53 -12.53 -8.23
C LYS A 112 11.26 -12.37 -9.57
N LYS A 113 10.55 -11.89 -10.59
CA LYS A 113 11.10 -11.52 -11.90
C LYS A 113 12.14 -10.39 -11.80
N TYR A 114 12.05 -9.55 -10.77
CA TYR A 114 12.92 -8.42 -10.48
C TYR A 114 13.61 -8.58 -9.10
N PRO A 115 14.59 -9.50 -8.97
CA PRO A 115 15.23 -9.81 -7.69
C PRO A 115 15.85 -8.61 -6.95
N GLU A 116 16.22 -7.56 -7.67
CA GLU A 116 16.74 -6.32 -7.10
C GLU A 116 15.72 -5.62 -6.19
N LEU A 117 14.43 -5.63 -6.53
CA LEU A 117 13.38 -5.01 -5.71
C LEU A 117 13.27 -5.69 -4.34
N HIS A 118 13.40 -7.03 -4.32
CA HIS A 118 13.36 -7.82 -3.08
C HIS A 118 14.57 -7.60 -2.18
N LYS A 119 15.70 -7.14 -2.72
CA LYS A 119 16.91 -6.81 -1.95
C LYS A 119 16.81 -5.47 -1.24
N LEU A 120 15.94 -4.57 -1.69
CA LEU A 120 15.78 -3.22 -1.12
C LEU A 120 15.11 -3.24 0.25
N ILE A 121 14.21 -4.21 0.47
CA ILE A 121 13.32 -4.22 1.64
C ILE A 121 13.88 -4.95 2.86
N SER A 122 14.96 -5.73 2.73
CA SER A 122 15.60 -6.30 3.93
C SER A 122 17.06 -6.71 3.74
N LYS A 123 17.87 -6.39 4.74
CA LYS A 123 19.21 -6.93 4.97
C LYS A 123 19.10 -8.31 5.63
N GLY A 124 18.65 -9.35 4.90
CA GLY A 124 18.81 -10.74 5.34
C GLY A 124 17.64 -11.72 5.11
N TYR A 125 16.47 -11.24 4.70
CA TYR A 125 15.32 -12.09 4.30
C TYR A 125 14.58 -11.48 3.11
N PRO A 126 14.55 -12.11 1.93
CA PRO A 126 13.81 -11.57 0.79
C PRO A 126 12.31 -11.66 1.08
N ARG A 127 11.71 -10.53 1.48
CA ARG A 127 10.26 -10.37 1.52
C ARG A 127 9.77 -9.95 0.12
N TYR A 128 8.50 -9.60 0.01
CA TYR A 128 7.94 -8.99 -1.19
C TYR A 128 7.70 -7.50 -0.94
N PRO A 129 7.96 -6.61 -1.91
CA PRO A 129 7.59 -5.20 -1.77
C PRO A 129 6.08 -5.07 -1.67
N ARG A 130 5.60 -4.40 -0.61
CA ARG A 130 4.17 -4.26 -0.33
C ARG A 130 3.60 -3.03 -1.03
N VAL A 131 2.43 -3.18 -1.62
CA VAL A 131 1.78 -2.14 -2.44
C VAL A 131 1.54 -0.87 -1.62
N TYR A 132 0.92 -0.97 -0.44
CA TYR A 132 0.64 0.21 0.40
C TYR A 132 1.89 1.01 0.77
N LYS A 133 3.04 0.33 0.96
CA LYS A 133 4.31 1.01 1.28
C LYS A 133 4.80 1.84 0.09
N LEU A 134 4.73 1.28 -1.11
CA LEU A 134 5.11 1.97 -2.34
C LEU A 134 4.17 3.16 -2.63
N VAL A 135 2.87 3.02 -2.37
CA VAL A 135 1.90 4.13 -2.48
C VAL A 135 2.19 5.23 -1.45
N ALA A 136 2.44 4.88 -0.20
CA ALA A 136 2.79 5.85 0.83
C ALA A 136 4.10 6.59 0.51
N MET A 137 5.11 5.89 0.00
CA MET A 137 6.36 6.50 -0.47
C MET A 137 6.12 7.52 -1.58
N ALA A 138 5.22 7.22 -2.52
CA ALA A 138 4.91 8.08 -3.65
C ALA A 138 4.09 9.33 -3.26
N PHE A 139 3.07 9.16 -2.41
CA PHE A 139 2.05 10.19 -2.19
C PHE A 139 2.04 10.81 -0.80
N LEU A 140 2.68 10.19 0.19
CA LEU A 140 2.81 10.70 1.56
C LEU A 140 4.25 11.12 1.90
N GLY A 141 5.21 10.85 1.01
CA GLY A 141 6.55 11.44 1.04
C GLY A 141 7.51 10.92 2.12
N LYS A 142 7.12 9.88 2.86
CA LYS A 142 7.99 9.15 3.79
C LYS A 142 8.28 7.74 3.30
N ASP A 143 9.45 7.23 3.60
CA ASP A 143 9.85 5.86 3.32
C ASP A 143 9.91 5.03 4.62
N GLU A 144 9.02 4.03 4.75
CA GLU A 144 9.04 3.13 5.92
C GLU A 144 10.34 2.34 6.03
N TYR A 145 10.99 2.08 4.89
CA TYR A 145 12.23 1.32 4.85
C TYR A 145 13.42 2.12 5.41
N GLU A 146 13.28 3.43 5.64
CA GLU A 146 14.29 4.28 6.29
C GLU A 146 14.26 4.17 7.84
N GLY A 147 13.16 3.69 8.43
CA GLY A 147 13.14 3.23 9.82
C GLY A 147 13.01 4.31 10.91
N ASP A 148 12.28 5.41 10.65
CA ASP A 148 12.00 6.46 11.66
C ASP A 148 11.06 5.99 12.80
N GLY A 149 10.56 4.75 12.72
CA GLY A 149 9.66 4.14 13.70
C GLY A 149 8.18 4.45 13.47
N SER A 150 7.85 5.25 12.45
CA SER A 150 6.48 5.42 11.96
C SER A 150 6.01 4.15 11.25
N VAL A 151 4.69 3.95 11.24
CA VAL A 151 4.00 2.85 10.56
C VAL A 151 2.89 3.41 9.68
N ILE A 152 2.58 2.72 8.59
CA ILE A 152 1.45 3.06 7.73
C ILE A 152 0.22 2.30 8.24
N HIS A 153 -0.90 3.00 8.34
CA HIS A 153 -2.19 2.44 8.69
C HIS A 153 -3.18 2.67 7.55
N HIS A 154 -4.04 1.68 7.30
CA HIS A 154 -5.21 1.79 6.43
C HIS A 154 -6.37 2.34 7.26
N ILE A 155 -6.86 3.52 6.91
CA ILE A 155 -7.86 4.25 7.70
C ILE A 155 -9.16 3.45 7.89
N ASP A 156 -9.56 2.70 6.87
CA ASP A 156 -10.73 1.82 6.91
C ASP A 156 -10.40 0.37 7.34
N ASN A 157 -9.15 0.09 7.70
CA ASN A 157 -8.59 -1.22 8.02
C ASN A 157 -8.74 -2.28 6.90
N ASN A 158 -8.95 -1.86 5.65
CA ASN A 158 -9.03 -2.73 4.49
C ASN A 158 -7.69 -2.77 3.73
N GLY A 159 -6.94 -3.86 3.90
CA GLY A 159 -5.65 -4.06 3.23
C GLY A 159 -5.71 -4.12 1.70
N TYR A 160 -6.89 -4.33 1.11
CA TYR A 160 -7.06 -4.29 -0.34
C TYR A 160 -7.21 -2.86 -0.89
N ASP A 161 -7.60 -1.88 -0.07
CA ASP A 161 -7.69 -0.47 -0.48
C ASP A 161 -6.39 0.27 -0.18
N ASN A 162 -5.46 0.17 -1.13
CA ASN A 162 -4.12 0.76 -1.00
C ASN A 162 -4.03 2.17 -1.57
N ARG A 163 -5.16 2.84 -1.84
CA ARG A 163 -5.17 4.20 -2.39
C ARG A 163 -4.63 5.20 -1.36
N PRO A 164 -3.94 6.26 -1.77
CA PRO A 164 -3.29 7.18 -0.83
C PRO A 164 -4.29 7.88 0.10
N GLU A 165 -5.53 8.12 -0.33
CA GLU A 165 -6.59 8.66 0.54
C GLU A 165 -6.95 7.76 1.73
N ASN A 166 -6.66 6.45 1.64
CA ASN A 166 -6.90 5.46 2.68
C ASN A 166 -5.66 5.16 3.52
N LEU A 167 -4.50 5.73 3.19
CA LEU A 167 -3.26 5.49 3.92
C LEU A 167 -2.89 6.69 4.79
N ILE A 168 -2.36 6.41 5.98
CA ILE A 168 -1.88 7.45 6.89
C ILE A 168 -0.64 6.99 7.65
N TRP A 169 0.27 7.93 7.90
CA TRP A 169 1.43 7.72 8.75
C TRP A 169 1.10 7.96 10.20
N LEU A 170 1.47 7.00 11.04
CA LEU A 170 1.30 7.06 12.49
C LEU A 170 2.60 6.71 13.18
N THR A 171 2.85 7.28 14.34
CA THR A 171 3.78 6.73 15.30
C THR A 171 3.23 5.42 15.86
N LYS A 172 4.10 4.54 16.40
CA LYS A 172 3.65 3.33 17.11
C LYS A 172 2.66 3.62 18.23
N LYS A 173 2.82 4.75 18.92
CA LYS A 173 1.93 5.16 20.01
C LYS A 173 0.54 5.50 19.49
N GLU A 174 0.44 6.22 18.38
CA GLU A 174 -0.86 6.54 17.75
C GLU A 174 -1.51 5.28 17.18
N HIS A 175 -0.74 4.43 16.49
CA HIS A 175 -1.25 3.18 15.94
C HIS A 175 -1.77 2.22 17.03
N ASN A 176 -1.17 2.19 18.22
CA ASN A 176 -1.64 1.33 19.31
C ASN A 176 -2.95 1.85 19.97
N GLN A 177 -3.41 3.05 19.62
CA GLN A 177 -4.64 3.64 20.16
C GLN A 177 -5.84 3.51 19.21
N ILE A 178 -5.59 3.09 17.97
CA ILE A 178 -6.58 2.88 16.92
C ILE A 178 -6.74 1.36 16.76
#